data_AF-A0AAV8SSE4-F1
#
_entry.id   AF-A0AAV8SSE4-F1
#
_cell.length_a   1.000
_cell.length_b   1.000
_cell.length_c   1.000
_cell.angle_alpha   90.00
_cell.angle_beta   90.00
_cell.angle_gamma   90.00
#
_symmetry.space_group_name_H-M   'P 1'
#
loop_
_entity.id
_entity.type
_entity.pdbx_description
1 polymer ?
#
loop_
_entity_poly.entity_id
_entity_poly.type
_entity_poly.pdbx_seq_one_letter_code
_entity_poly.pdbx_strand_id
1 'polypeptide(L)'
;MYKEHLVANSRSSVESNRMFMYALDSYLNYIRGEDDAVDALDREFMEKLERERDGVLESVRDLERSYSELEGKAEALRSGQTERERLEKERSVLEEDVKKFNAMIGEFNQRIEAMEKVLEEKGKELEAKVEEKKRIDMENEELKKRVEEQSLNARDAERMKRELQAVERDISEAEAARNLWEEKIWDLHSATGHKFKELESLAMECNHAARRLKLGDGFHYSLNVKGSTPAQVMGIDYKSTLKPGLQSFTEDIKRTSMAKLEELILLQQQSSELSAKVEAKKNQTASIQSYVEEVEDQLNSLRKETEEYTHRCAAEAKNIVEDVQMQAHQLDILEKEAAEVMKDSELKLQEAIKQSEEEIQVQARELFVLVDSVSKYKEHVESKIVEIKSQLSETVVAVSDAHKSSLTAQFGISLDGSH
;
A
#
# COMPACT_ATOMS: atom_id res chain seq x y z
N MET A 1 -106.56 -173.25 -85.09
CA MET A 1 -105.85 -172.33 -84.20
C MET A 1 -104.77 -173.06 -83.46
N TYR A 2 -103.60 -172.52 -83.23
CA TYR A 2 -102.97 -171.27 -83.60
C TYR A 2 -101.87 -171.30 -82.54
N LYS A 3 -100.89 -172.18 -82.70
CA LYS A 3 -100.37 -172.68 -83.99
C LYS A 3 -99.98 -171.49 -84.87
N GLU A 4 -99.10 -170.66 -84.33
CA GLU A 4 -98.29 -169.65 -85.03
C GLU A 4 -97.40 -168.97 -83.99
N HIS A 5 -96.77 -169.67 -83.04
CA HIS A 5 -95.92 -170.85 -83.16
C HIS A 5 -94.76 -170.49 -82.20
N LEU A 6 -94.84 -170.75 -80.90
CA LEU A 6 -94.46 -172.02 -80.26
C LEU A 6 -93.67 -173.08 -81.09
N VAL A 7 -93.38 -172.86 -82.37
CA VAL A 7 -92.59 -173.72 -83.28
C VAL A 7 -91.44 -172.92 -83.89
N ALA A 8 -91.47 -171.59 -83.84
CA ALA A 8 -90.30 -170.74 -84.10
C ALA A 8 -89.33 -170.74 -82.90
N ASN A 9 -89.86 -170.85 -81.67
CA ASN A 9 -89.04 -170.76 -80.44
C ASN A 9 -88.48 -172.12 -79.97
N SER A 10 -89.01 -173.24 -80.45
CA SER A 10 -88.48 -174.58 -80.12
C SER A 10 -87.27 -174.96 -80.98
N ARG A 11 -87.12 -174.37 -82.18
CA ARG A 11 -85.93 -174.51 -83.02
C ARG A 11 -84.78 -173.60 -82.57
N SER A 12 -85.08 -172.37 -82.14
CA SER A 12 -84.05 -171.41 -81.71
C SER A 12 -83.36 -171.77 -80.39
N SER A 13 -84.05 -172.45 -79.46
CA SER A 13 -83.44 -172.84 -78.18
C SER A 13 -82.50 -174.04 -78.30
N VAL A 14 -82.74 -174.94 -79.26
CA VAL A 14 -81.87 -176.10 -79.52
C VAL A 14 -80.64 -175.68 -80.34
N GLU A 15 -80.80 -174.71 -81.26
CA GLU A 15 -79.69 -174.10 -82.01
C GLU A 15 -78.83 -173.13 -81.16
N SER A 16 -79.37 -172.54 -80.08
CA SER A 16 -78.61 -171.61 -79.22
C SER A 16 -77.79 -172.30 -78.13
N ASN A 17 -78.20 -173.49 -77.68
CA ASN A 17 -77.46 -174.22 -76.67
C ASN A 17 -76.37 -175.07 -77.33
N ARG A 18 -75.15 -174.53 -77.32
CA ARG A 18 -73.95 -175.15 -77.88
C ARG A 18 -73.79 -176.61 -77.42
N MET A 19 -74.11 -176.93 -76.16
CA MET A 19 -74.05 -178.30 -75.62
C MET A 19 -75.06 -179.24 -76.29
N PHE A 20 -76.24 -178.74 -76.64
CA PHE A 20 -77.28 -179.52 -77.32
C PHE A 20 -76.90 -179.83 -78.78
N MET A 21 -76.31 -178.87 -79.51
CA MET A 21 -75.82 -179.14 -80.87
C MET A 21 -74.69 -180.17 -80.87
N TYR A 22 -73.74 -180.05 -79.95
CA TYR A 22 -72.67 -181.04 -79.76
C TYR A 22 -73.22 -182.45 -79.49
N ALA A 23 -74.17 -182.58 -78.56
CA ALA A 23 -74.78 -183.87 -78.25
C ALA A 23 -75.54 -184.47 -79.45
N LEU A 24 -76.18 -183.64 -80.28
CA LEU A 24 -76.95 -184.09 -81.44
C LEU A 24 -76.03 -184.60 -82.57
N ASP A 25 -74.97 -183.86 -82.88
CA ASP A 25 -73.99 -184.23 -83.92
C ASP A 25 -73.15 -185.44 -83.49
N SER A 26 -72.78 -185.55 -82.21
CA SER A 26 -72.13 -186.74 -81.65
C SER A 26 -73.00 -187.98 -81.81
N TYR A 27 -74.31 -187.87 -81.53
CA TYR A 27 -75.25 -188.99 -81.68
C TYR A 27 -75.48 -189.37 -83.16
N LEU A 28 -75.49 -188.40 -84.07
CA LEU A 28 -75.60 -188.65 -85.51
C LEU A 28 -74.37 -189.37 -86.07
N ASN A 29 -73.17 -188.98 -85.64
CA ASN A 29 -71.93 -189.62 -86.05
C ASN A 29 -71.80 -191.04 -85.49
N TYR A 30 -72.24 -191.27 -84.24
CA TYR A 30 -72.32 -192.60 -83.63
C TYR A 30 -73.25 -193.56 -84.40
N ILE A 31 -74.46 -193.12 -84.79
CA ILE A 31 -75.40 -193.96 -85.56
C ILE A 31 -74.83 -194.34 -86.95
N ARG A 32 -73.98 -193.49 -87.52
CA ARG A 32 -73.33 -193.71 -88.82
C ARG A 32 -72.07 -194.58 -88.74
N GLY A 33 -71.58 -194.90 -87.53
CA GLY A 33 -70.35 -195.66 -87.32
C GLY A 33 -69.09 -194.87 -87.69
N GLU A 34 -69.16 -193.54 -87.69
CA GLU A 34 -68.07 -192.64 -88.02
C GLU A 34 -67.39 -192.15 -86.73
N ASP A 35 -66.73 -193.05 -85.99
CA ASP A 35 -66.16 -192.74 -84.66
C ASP A 35 -65.09 -191.61 -84.72
N ASP A 36 -64.28 -191.55 -85.78
CA ASP A 36 -63.28 -190.48 -85.97
C ASP A 36 -63.91 -189.07 -86.04
N ALA A 37 -65.16 -188.98 -86.53
CA ALA A 37 -65.89 -187.72 -86.63
C ALA A 37 -66.42 -187.25 -85.27
N VAL A 38 -66.69 -188.18 -84.34
CA VAL A 38 -67.06 -187.86 -82.96
C VAL A 38 -65.86 -187.25 -82.22
N ASP A 39 -64.68 -187.86 -82.32
CA ASP A 39 -63.45 -187.36 -81.66
C ASP A 39 -63.00 -185.97 -82.16
N ALA A 40 -63.30 -185.64 -83.41
CA ALA A 40 -63.06 -184.30 -83.95
C ALA A 40 -64.04 -183.28 -83.35
N LEU A 41 -65.32 -183.64 -83.25
CA LEU A 41 -66.36 -182.81 -82.66
C LEU A 41 -66.10 -182.54 -81.17
N ASP A 42 -65.66 -183.55 -80.42
CA ASP A 42 -65.30 -183.45 -79.00
C ASP A 42 -64.19 -182.42 -78.77
N ARG A 43 -63.12 -182.48 -79.58
CA ARG A 43 -62.01 -181.53 -79.50
C ARG A 43 -62.45 -180.11 -79.81
N GLU A 44 -63.21 -179.91 -80.89
CA GLU A 44 -63.67 -178.58 -81.27
C GLU A 44 -64.57 -177.96 -80.20
N PHE A 45 -65.40 -178.79 -79.56
CA PHE A 45 -66.32 -178.33 -78.53
C PHE A 45 -65.58 -177.91 -77.24
N MET A 46 -64.62 -178.71 -76.78
CA MET A 46 -63.81 -178.38 -75.61
C MET A 46 -62.98 -177.11 -75.82
N GLU A 47 -62.39 -176.94 -76.99
CA GLU A 47 -61.57 -175.77 -77.32
C GLU A 47 -62.41 -174.48 -77.33
N LYS A 48 -63.70 -174.55 -77.69
CA LYS A 48 -64.63 -173.42 -77.59
C LYS A 48 -64.98 -173.07 -76.14
N LEU A 49 -65.22 -174.08 -75.29
CA LEU A 49 -65.50 -173.88 -73.86
C LEU A 49 -64.32 -173.26 -73.11
N GLU A 50 -63.09 -173.68 -73.43
CA GLU A 50 -61.89 -173.11 -72.80
C GLU A 50 -61.72 -171.62 -73.14
N ARG A 51 -61.94 -171.22 -74.40
CA ARG A 51 -61.90 -169.80 -74.80
C ARG A 51 -62.96 -168.96 -74.08
N GLU A 52 -64.17 -169.48 -73.88
CA GLU A 52 -65.21 -168.78 -73.12
C GLU A 52 -64.82 -168.63 -71.65
N ARG A 53 -64.27 -169.68 -71.02
CA ARG A 53 -63.81 -169.63 -69.63
C ARG A 53 -62.69 -168.61 -69.43
N ASP A 54 -61.72 -168.56 -70.34
CA ASP A 54 -60.64 -167.57 -70.28
C ASP A 54 -61.16 -166.13 -70.45
N GLY A 55 -62.12 -165.91 -71.36
CA GLY A 55 -62.76 -164.60 -71.53
C GLY A 55 -63.49 -164.11 -70.28
N VAL A 56 -64.15 -164.99 -69.53
CA VAL A 56 -64.82 -164.63 -68.28
C VAL A 56 -63.80 -164.29 -67.18
N LEU A 57 -62.71 -165.04 -67.05
CA LEU A 57 -61.66 -164.76 -66.05
C LEU A 57 -60.99 -163.40 -66.27
N GLU A 58 -60.77 -163.02 -67.54
CA GLU A 58 -60.25 -161.69 -67.89
C GLU A 58 -61.20 -160.57 -67.41
N SER A 59 -62.51 -160.73 -67.64
CA SER A 59 -63.52 -159.74 -67.24
C SER A 59 -63.59 -159.53 -65.72
N VAL A 60 -63.37 -160.58 -64.93
CA VAL A 60 -63.38 -160.50 -63.46
C VAL A 60 -62.17 -159.72 -62.96
N ARG A 61 -60.99 -159.93 -63.55
CA ARG A 61 -59.77 -159.21 -63.16
C ARG A 61 -59.84 -157.70 -63.45
N ASP A 62 -60.49 -157.31 -64.54
CA ASP A 62 -60.69 -155.90 -64.86
C ASP A 62 -61.62 -155.21 -63.86
N LEU A 63 -62.65 -155.92 -63.38
CA LEU A 63 -63.58 -155.39 -62.39
C LEU A 63 -62.91 -155.15 -61.03
N GLU A 64 -62.09 -156.09 -60.56
CA GLU A 64 -61.34 -155.96 -59.30
C GLU A 64 -60.37 -154.76 -59.31
N ARG A 65 -59.67 -154.53 -60.43
CA ARG A 65 -58.81 -153.35 -60.61
C ARG A 65 -59.60 -152.05 -60.49
N SER A 66 -60.78 -151.99 -61.12
CA SER A 66 -61.63 -150.78 -61.09
C SER A 66 -62.14 -150.44 -59.69
N TYR A 67 -62.42 -151.45 -58.85
CA TYR A 67 -62.91 -151.24 -57.48
C TYR A 67 -61.82 -150.63 -56.59
N SER A 68 -60.60 -151.17 -56.67
CA SER A 68 -59.48 -150.70 -55.84
C SER A 68 -59.07 -149.24 -56.15
N GLU A 69 -59.16 -148.81 -57.43
CA GLU A 69 -58.95 -147.41 -57.80
C GLU A 69 -60.03 -146.45 -57.25
N LEU A 70 -61.28 -146.90 -57.20
CA LEU A 70 -62.40 -146.09 -56.70
C LEU A 70 -62.32 -145.91 -55.18
N GLU A 71 -61.92 -146.95 -54.46
CA GLU A 71 -61.77 -146.89 -53.00
C GLU A 71 -60.66 -145.90 -52.59
N GLY A 72 -59.50 -145.94 -53.24
CA GLY A 72 -58.41 -144.99 -52.97
C GLY A 72 -58.77 -143.52 -53.23
N LYS A 73 -59.64 -143.24 -54.21
CA LYS A 73 -60.13 -141.87 -54.45
C LYS A 73 -61.05 -141.37 -53.34
N ALA A 74 -61.80 -142.24 -52.67
CA ALA A 74 -62.73 -141.85 -51.62
C ALA A 74 -62.01 -141.42 -50.33
N GLU A 75 -60.88 -142.04 -49.99
CA GLU A 75 -60.10 -141.71 -48.78
C GLU A 75 -59.29 -140.40 -48.92
N ALA A 76 -58.81 -140.07 -50.11
CA ALA A 76 -58.14 -138.80 -50.38
C ALA A 76 -59.05 -137.57 -50.17
N LEU A 77 -60.34 -137.70 -50.48
CA LEU A 77 -61.32 -136.60 -50.32
C LEU A 77 -61.72 -136.35 -48.86
N ARG A 78 -61.58 -137.34 -47.96
CA ARG A 78 -61.92 -137.16 -46.52
C ARG A 78 -60.80 -136.55 -45.68
N SER A 79 -59.55 -136.66 -46.13
CA SER A 79 -58.37 -136.29 -45.33
C SER A 79 -57.70 -134.96 -45.71
N GLY A 80 -58.21 -134.24 -46.73
CA GLY A 80 -57.66 -132.94 -47.17
C GLY A 80 -58.42 -131.71 -46.62
N GLN A 81 -57.69 -130.62 -46.35
CA GLN A 81 -58.26 -129.29 -46.06
C GLN A 81 -59.13 -128.80 -47.24
N THR A 82 -60.29 -128.20 -46.95
CA THR A 82 -61.25 -127.78 -47.99
C THR A 82 -60.93 -126.39 -48.53
N GLU A 83 -61.06 -126.20 -49.85
CA GLU A 83 -60.82 -124.95 -50.59
C GLU A 83 -61.54 -123.72 -50.01
N ARG A 84 -62.66 -123.94 -49.30
CA ARG A 84 -63.44 -122.91 -48.62
C ARG A 84 -62.65 -122.17 -47.54
N GLU A 85 -61.87 -122.87 -46.72
CA GLU A 85 -61.09 -122.24 -45.63
C GLU A 85 -59.96 -121.37 -46.18
N ARG A 86 -59.39 -121.75 -47.33
CA ARG A 86 -58.35 -120.97 -48.04
C ARG A 86 -58.92 -119.64 -48.54
N LEU A 87 -60.07 -119.69 -49.21
CA LEU A 87 -60.74 -118.51 -49.76
C LEU A 87 -61.23 -117.54 -48.67
N GLU A 88 -61.62 -118.04 -47.50
CA GLU A 88 -62.10 -117.19 -46.40
C GLU A 88 -60.97 -116.39 -45.74
N LYS A 89 -59.77 -116.97 -45.64
CA LYS A 89 -58.56 -116.23 -45.22
C LYS A 89 -58.16 -115.16 -46.24
N GLU A 90 -58.20 -115.50 -47.54
CA GLU A 90 -57.89 -114.57 -48.63
C GLU A 90 -58.85 -113.37 -48.64
N ARG A 91 -60.15 -113.64 -48.46
CA ARG A 91 -61.18 -112.60 -48.31
C ARG A 91 -60.91 -111.67 -47.13
N SER A 92 -60.53 -112.21 -45.96
CA SER A 92 -60.24 -111.39 -44.76
C SER A 92 -59.09 -110.41 -44.99
N VAL A 93 -58.02 -110.84 -45.68
CA VAL A 93 -56.87 -109.96 -46.00
C VAL A 93 -57.30 -108.85 -46.96
N LEU A 94 -58.08 -109.18 -48.00
CA LEU A 94 -58.57 -108.19 -48.95
C LEU A 94 -59.52 -107.17 -48.29
N GLU A 95 -60.37 -107.61 -47.36
CA GLU A 95 -61.23 -106.70 -46.59
C GLU A 95 -60.42 -105.72 -45.72
N GLU A 96 -59.30 -106.17 -45.13
CA GLU A 96 -58.38 -105.29 -44.39
C GLU A 96 -57.69 -104.27 -45.31
N ASP A 97 -57.24 -104.69 -46.49
CA ASP A 97 -56.60 -103.78 -47.44
C ASP A 97 -57.58 -102.75 -48.00
N VAL A 98 -58.83 -103.14 -48.28
CA VAL A 98 -59.91 -102.19 -48.64
C VAL A 98 -60.13 -101.16 -47.52
N LYS A 99 -60.10 -101.57 -46.25
CA LYS A 99 -60.19 -100.62 -45.12
C LYS A 99 -59.01 -99.66 -45.09
N LYS A 100 -57.78 -100.13 -45.34
CA LYS A 100 -56.58 -99.27 -45.42
C LYS A 100 -56.68 -98.26 -46.57
N PHE A 101 -57.10 -98.69 -47.76
CA PHE A 101 -57.27 -97.79 -48.90
C PHE A 101 -58.35 -96.73 -48.64
N ASN A 102 -59.49 -97.12 -48.06
CA ASN A 102 -60.54 -96.16 -47.72
C ASN A 102 -60.06 -95.15 -46.66
N ALA A 103 -59.26 -95.57 -45.67
CA ALA A 103 -58.66 -94.66 -44.71
C ALA A 103 -57.70 -93.66 -45.40
N MET A 104 -56.82 -94.15 -46.29
CA MET A 104 -55.88 -93.32 -47.02
C MET A 104 -56.59 -92.32 -47.97
N ILE A 105 -57.65 -92.77 -48.65
CA ILE A 105 -58.50 -91.89 -49.48
C ILE A 105 -59.14 -90.80 -48.60
N GLY A 106 -59.62 -91.15 -47.41
CA GLY A 106 -60.14 -90.19 -46.44
C GLY A 106 -59.11 -89.13 -46.04
N GLU A 107 -57.88 -89.53 -45.73
CA GLU A 107 -56.79 -88.61 -45.40
C GLU A 107 -56.43 -87.69 -46.59
N PHE A 108 -56.36 -88.23 -47.81
CA PHE A 108 -56.08 -87.43 -48.99
C PHE A 108 -57.19 -86.42 -49.29
N ASN A 109 -58.46 -86.82 -49.16
CA ASN A 109 -59.58 -85.90 -49.36
C ASN A 109 -59.56 -84.76 -48.33
N GLN A 110 -59.29 -85.06 -47.05
CA GLN A 110 -59.12 -84.02 -46.03
C GLN A 110 -57.96 -83.07 -46.36
N ARG A 111 -56.84 -83.60 -46.87
CA ARG A 111 -55.69 -82.79 -47.28
C ARG A 111 -55.99 -81.93 -48.49
N ILE A 112 -56.77 -82.44 -49.45
CA ILE A 112 -57.24 -81.70 -50.63
C ILE A 112 -58.13 -80.55 -50.17
N GLU A 113 -59.16 -80.82 -49.36
CA GLU A 113 -60.05 -79.78 -48.84
C GLU A 113 -59.30 -78.70 -48.05
N ALA A 114 -58.34 -79.10 -47.21
CA ALA A 114 -57.50 -78.16 -46.48
C ALA A 114 -56.64 -77.29 -47.42
N MET A 115 -56.09 -77.87 -48.49
CA MET A 115 -55.28 -77.14 -49.47
C MET A 115 -56.14 -76.21 -50.34
N GLU A 116 -57.34 -76.64 -50.74
CA GLU A 116 -58.29 -75.82 -51.48
C GLU A 116 -58.72 -74.59 -50.66
N LYS A 117 -58.98 -74.76 -49.37
CA LYS A 117 -59.30 -73.65 -48.47
C LYS A 117 -58.15 -72.64 -48.37
N VAL A 118 -56.91 -73.13 -48.24
CA VAL A 118 -55.71 -72.26 -48.23
C VAL A 118 -55.54 -71.52 -49.56
N LEU A 119 -55.80 -72.19 -50.70
CA LEU A 119 -55.75 -71.56 -52.01
C LEU A 119 -56.81 -70.46 -52.16
N GLU A 120 -58.02 -70.70 -51.68
CA GLU A 120 -59.09 -69.68 -51.72
C GLU A 120 -58.74 -68.46 -50.86
N GLU A 121 -58.22 -68.68 -49.64
CA GLU A 121 -57.74 -67.61 -48.76
C GLU A 121 -56.60 -66.80 -49.41
N LYS A 122 -55.63 -67.48 -50.03
CA LYS A 122 -54.54 -66.82 -50.76
C LYS A 122 -55.00 -66.09 -52.01
N GLY A 123 -56.02 -66.60 -52.70
CA GLY A 123 -56.68 -65.92 -53.81
C GLY A 123 -57.28 -64.58 -53.37
N LYS A 124 -58.05 -64.58 -52.27
CA LYS A 124 -58.65 -63.36 -51.70
C LYS A 124 -57.59 -62.37 -51.23
N GLU A 125 -56.52 -62.84 -50.59
CA GLU A 125 -55.40 -61.98 -50.16
C GLU A 125 -54.68 -61.33 -51.35
N LEU A 126 -54.48 -62.09 -52.42
CA LEU A 126 -53.83 -61.58 -53.63
C LEU A 126 -54.70 -60.52 -54.32
N GLU A 127 -56.01 -60.76 -54.42
CA GLU A 127 -56.95 -59.80 -55.02
C GLU A 127 -56.96 -58.48 -54.25
N ALA A 128 -57.03 -58.53 -52.91
CA ALA A 128 -56.94 -57.33 -52.07
C ALA A 128 -55.63 -56.55 -52.28
N LYS A 129 -54.49 -57.25 -52.42
CA LYS A 129 -53.19 -56.61 -52.70
C LYS A 129 -53.13 -55.98 -54.08
N VAL A 130 -53.78 -56.57 -55.08
CA VAL A 130 -53.86 -56.02 -56.43
C VAL A 130 -54.68 -54.73 -56.45
N GLU A 131 -55.79 -54.68 -55.71
CA GLU A 131 -56.59 -53.46 -55.57
C GLU A 131 -55.84 -52.34 -54.85
N GLU A 132 -55.13 -52.67 -53.76
CA GLU A 132 -54.32 -51.69 -53.04
C GLU A 132 -53.21 -51.09 -53.92
N LYS A 133 -52.51 -51.94 -54.69
CA LYS A 133 -51.49 -51.46 -55.62
C LYS A 133 -52.07 -50.47 -56.63
N LYS A 134 -53.25 -50.75 -57.20
CA LYS A 134 -53.91 -49.84 -58.15
C LYS A 134 -54.22 -48.48 -57.51
N ARG A 135 -54.67 -48.47 -56.25
CA ARG A 135 -54.94 -47.23 -55.51
C ARG A 135 -53.66 -46.41 -55.30
N ILE A 136 -52.56 -47.05 -54.89
CA ILE A 136 -51.26 -46.39 -54.72
C ILE A 136 -50.74 -45.83 -56.05
N ASP A 137 -50.87 -46.59 -57.14
CA ASP A 137 -50.45 -46.14 -58.47
C ASP A 137 -51.24 -44.89 -58.91
N MET A 138 -52.54 -44.83 -58.63
CA MET A 138 -53.37 -43.64 -58.87
C MET A 138 -52.93 -42.43 -58.03
N GLU A 139 -52.72 -42.61 -56.72
CA GLU A 139 -52.30 -41.53 -55.82
C GLU A 139 -50.94 -40.96 -56.23
N ASN A 140 -50.00 -41.83 -56.63
CA ASN A 140 -48.69 -41.41 -57.12
C ASN A 140 -48.78 -40.58 -58.41
N GLU A 141 -49.66 -40.95 -59.35
CA GLU A 141 -49.88 -40.16 -60.56
C GLU A 141 -50.54 -38.80 -60.25
N GLU A 142 -51.46 -38.74 -59.29
CA GLU A 142 -52.02 -37.46 -58.83
C GLU A 142 -50.96 -36.58 -58.15
N LEU A 143 -50.11 -37.15 -57.29
CA LEU A 143 -49.00 -36.45 -56.66
C LEU A 143 -48.02 -35.91 -57.70
N LYS A 144 -47.67 -36.74 -58.69
CA LYS A 144 -46.81 -36.34 -59.80
C LYS A 144 -47.40 -35.16 -60.57
N LYS A 145 -48.69 -35.21 -60.92
CA LYS A 145 -49.37 -34.09 -61.58
C LYS A 145 -49.35 -32.82 -60.73
N ARG A 146 -49.64 -32.91 -59.42
CA ARG A 146 -49.56 -31.76 -58.51
C ARG A 146 -48.16 -31.17 -58.44
N VAL A 147 -47.12 -32.00 -58.42
CA VAL A 147 -45.72 -31.54 -58.41
C VAL A 147 -45.31 -30.90 -59.74
N GLU A 148 -45.75 -31.48 -60.87
CA GLU A 148 -45.52 -30.91 -62.21
C GLU A 148 -46.28 -29.57 -62.39
N GLU A 149 -47.51 -29.46 -61.90
CA GLU A 149 -48.26 -28.20 -61.82
C GLU A 149 -47.55 -27.17 -60.93
N GLN A 150 -46.94 -27.62 -59.83
CA GLN A 150 -46.09 -26.82 -58.96
C GLN A 150 -44.70 -26.54 -59.54
N SER A 151 -44.46 -26.76 -60.84
CA SER A 151 -43.19 -26.44 -61.49
C SER A 151 -42.65 -25.09 -61.00
N LEU A 152 -41.62 -25.17 -60.15
CA LEU A 152 -40.89 -24.01 -59.68
C LEU A 152 -40.38 -23.33 -60.94
N ASN A 153 -40.99 -22.21 -61.30
CA ASN A 153 -40.63 -21.47 -62.49
C ASN A 153 -39.14 -21.13 -62.34
N ALA A 154 -38.27 -21.65 -63.21
CA ALA A 154 -36.82 -21.43 -63.11
C ALA A 154 -36.48 -19.93 -63.01
N ARG A 155 -37.34 -19.08 -63.58
CA ARG A 155 -37.30 -17.63 -63.46
C ARG A 155 -37.47 -17.12 -62.02
N ASP A 156 -38.37 -17.72 -61.24
CA ASP A 156 -38.61 -17.35 -59.85
C ASP A 156 -37.44 -17.77 -58.95
N ALA A 157 -36.86 -18.96 -59.20
CA ALA A 157 -35.64 -19.39 -58.50
C ALA A 157 -34.45 -18.45 -58.80
N GLU A 158 -34.27 -18.04 -60.06
CA GLU A 158 -33.26 -17.04 -60.41
C GLU A 158 -33.55 -15.66 -59.81
N ARG A 159 -34.82 -15.24 -59.76
CA ARG A 159 -35.23 -13.99 -59.12
C ARG A 159 -34.88 -14.01 -57.63
N MET A 160 -35.28 -15.05 -56.92
CA MET A 160 -34.93 -15.23 -55.50
C MET A 160 -33.42 -15.24 -55.29
N LYS A 161 -32.64 -15.88 -56.18
CA LYS A 161 -31.18 -15.86 -56.10
C LYS A 161 -30.61 -14.45 -56.24
N ARG A 162 -31.13 -13.62 -57.16
CA ARG A 162 -30.67 -12.23 -57.32
C ARG A 162 -31.06 -11.36 -56.12
N GLU A 163 -32.27 -11.52 -55.60
CA GLU A 163 -32.75 -10.81 -54.41
C GLU A 163 -31.92 -11.20 -53.17
N LEU A 164 -31.62 -12.49 -52.99
CA LEU A 164 -30.78 -12.99 -51.90
C LEU A 164 -29.36 -12.41 -52.00
N GLN A 165 -28.76 -12.40 -53.19
CA GLN A 165 -27.45 -11.77 -53.40
C GLN A 165 -27.46 -10.25 -53.16
N ALA A 166 -28.58 -9.56 -53.42
CA ALA A 166 -28.71 -8.15 -53.10
C ALA A 166 -28.73 -7.93 -51.59
N VAL A 167 -29.53 -8.72 -50.86
CA VAL A 167 -29.59 -8.68 -49.39
C VAL A 167 -28.23 -9.03 -48.76
N GLU A 168 -27.52 -10.03 -49.28
CA GLU A 168 -26.17 -10.37 -48.80
C GLU A 168 -25.17 -9.22 -48.97
N ARG A 169 -25.24 -8.47 -50.09
CA ARG A 169 -24.42 -7.27 -50.29
C ARG A 169 -24.80 -6.17 -49.29
N ASP A 170 -26.10 -5.90 -49.14
CA ASP A 170 -26.58 -4.87 -48.21
C ASP A 170 -26.17 -5.18 -46.75
N ILE A 171 -26.24 -6.47 -46.34
CA ILE A 171 -25.77 -6.93 -45.02
C ILE A 171 -24.27 -6.68 -44.89
N SER A 172 -23.48 -7.08 -45.89
CA SER A 172 -22.02 -6.91 -45.85
C SER A 172 -21.62 -5.43 -45.77
N GLU A 173 -22.31 -4.57 -46.50
CA GLU A 173 -22.09 -3.11 -46.46
C GLU A 173 -22.49 -2.52 -45.10
N ALA A 174 -23.61 -2.96 -44.53
CA ALA A 174 -24.05 -2.52 -43.21
C ALA A 174 -23.10 -2.98 -42.10
N GLU A 175 -22.57 -4.20 -42.18
CA GLU A 175 -21.55 -4.72 -41.25
C GLU A 175 -20.24 -3.94 -41.36
N ALA A 176 -19.77 -3.66 -42.57
CA ALA A 176 -18.59 -2.84 -42.78
C ALA A 176 -18.79 -1.42 -42.21
N ALA A 177 -19.95 -0.81 -42.44
CA ALA A 177 -20.28 0.50 -41.87
C ALA A 177 -20.34 0.46 -40.34
N ARG A 178 -20.92 -0.59 -39.73
CA ARG A 178 -20.94 -0.78 -38.28
C ARG A 178 -19.52 -0.87 -37.72
N ASN A 179 -18.67 -1.71 -38.30
CA ASN A 179 -17.29 -1.89 -37.83
C ASN A 179 -16.50 -0.58 -37.88
N LEU A 180 -16.67 0.23 -38.93
CA LEU A 180 -16.08 1.58 -39.02
C LEU A 180 -16.58 2.51 -37.91
N TRP A 181 -17.85 2.43 -37.53
CA TRP A 181 -18.39 3.20 -36.41
C TRP A 181 -17.89 2.69 -35.06
N GLU A 182 -17.75 1.39 -34.88
CA GLU A 182 -17.19 0.78 -33.67
C GLU A 182 -15.72 1.21 -33.47
N GLU A 183 -14.91 1.22 -34.53
CA GLU A 183 -13.54 1.72 -34.49
C GLU A 183 -13.50 3.21 -34.08
N LYS A 184 -14.34 4.04 -34.70
CA LYS A 184 -14.45 5.47 -34.31
C LYS A 184 -14.88 5.65 -32.86
N ILE A 185 -15.84 4.85 -32.38
CA ILE A 185 -16.28 4.89 -30.97
C ILE A 185 -15.13 4.49 -30.06
N TRP A 186 -14.36 3.46 -30.43
CA TRP A 186 -13.20 3.00 -29.67
C TRP A 186 -12.10 4.07 -29.56
N ASP A 187 -11.77 4.73 -30.67
CA ASP A 187 -10.81 5.82 -30.70
C ASP A 187 -11.26 7.00 -29.85
N LEU A 188 -12.54 7.39 -29.96
CA LEU A 188 -13.13 8.45 -29.14
C LEU A 188 -13.13 8.09 -27.65
N HIS A 189 -13.46 6.85 -27.31
CA HIS A 189 -13.45 6.38 -25.92
C HIS A 189 -12.03 6.40 -25.34
N SER A 190 -11.04 5.94 -26.12
CA SER A 190 -9.63 5.96 -25.76
C SER A 190 -9.12 7.39 -25.56
N ALA A 191 -9.40 8.29 -26.51
CA ALA A 191 -9.03 9.70 -26.41
C ALA A 191 -9.68 10.40 -25.20
N THR A 192 -10.96 10.13 -24.95
CA THR A 192 -11.69 10.66 -23.80
C THR A 192 -11.11 10.14 -22.48
N GLY A 193 -10.79 8.84 -22.41
CA GLY A 193 -10.13 8.24 -21.25
C GLY A 193 -8.76 8.83 -20.96
N HIS A 194 -7.95 9.08 -21.99
CA HIS A 194 -6.67 9.78 -21.84
C HIS A 194 -6.86 11.20 -21.32
N LYS A 195 -7.79 11.96 -21.89
CA LYS A 195 -8.09 13.34 -21.45
C LYS A 195 -8.61 13.38 -20.01
N PHE A 196 -9.38 12.38 -19.59
CA PHE A 196 -9.85 12.30 -18.21
C PHE A 196 -8.71 12.04 -17.22
N LYS A 197 -7.75 11.17 -17.56
CA LYS A 197 -6.55 10.95 -16.72
C LYS A 197 -5.67 12.20 -16.63
N GLU A 198 -5.51 12.94 -17.72
CA GLU A 198 -4.83 14.25 -17.69
C GLU A 198 -5.55 15.22 -16.76
N LEU A 199 -6.89 15.26 -16.83
CA LEU A 199 -7.73 16.08 -15.96
C LEU A 199 -7.58 15.69 -14.48
N GLU A 200 -7.51 14.38 -14.17
CA GLU A 200 -7.24 13.87 -12.81
C GLU A 200 -5.89 14.36 -12.27
N SER A 201 -4.83 14.27 -13.07
CA SER A 201 -3.51 14.77 -12.68
C SER A 201 -3.55 16.27 -12.37
N LEU A 202 -4.13 17.06 -13.26
CA LEU A 202 -4.25 18.51 -13.08
C LEU A 202 -5.13 18.87 -11.87
N ALA A 203 -6.23 18.14 -11.64
CA ALA A 203 -7.08 18.33 -10.48
C ALA A 203 -6.33 18.02 -9.18
N MET A 204 -5.51 16.95 -9.15
CA MET A 204 -4.67 16.63 -8.00
C MET A 204 -3.62 17.71 -7.72
N GLU A 205 -2.95 18.23 -8.76
CA GLU A 205 -1.98 19.33 -8.64
C GLU A 205 -2.65 20.61 -8.11
N CYS A 206 -3.79 20.99 -8.66
CA CYS A 206 -4.59 22.13 -8.19
C CYS A 206 -5.02 21.96 -6.72
N ASN A 207 -5.52 20.78 -6.36
CA ASN A 207 -5.94 20.47 -4.98
C ASN A 207 -4.76 20.46 -4.01
N HIS A 208 -3.57 20.04 -4.46
CA HIS A 208 -2.36 20.13 -3.66
C HIS A 208 -1.92 21.58 -3.46
N ALA A 209 -1.96 22.40 -4.52
CA ALA A 209 -1.67 23.83 -4.44
C ALA A 209 -2.65 24.56 -3.51
N ALA A 210 -3.95 24.25 -3.60
CA ALA A 210 -4.98 24.80 -2.71
C ALA A 210 -4.69 24.49 -1.23
N ARG A 211 -4.30 23.25 -0.91
CA ARG A 211 -3.89 22.85 0.45
C ARG A 211 -2.64 23.58 0.92
N ARG A 212 -1.63 23.75 0.07
CA ARG A 212 -0.41 24.53 0.40
C ARG A 212 -0.71 25.99 0.70
N LEU A 213 -1.66 26.57 -0.03
CA LEU A 213 -2.15 27.93 0.18
C LEU A 213 -3.17 28.03 1.33
N LYS A 214 -3.53 26.90 1.96
CA LYS A 214 -4.55 26.80 3.00
C LYS A 214 -5.90 27.40 2.57
N LEU A 215 -6.22 27.25 1.29
CA LEU A 215 -7.55 27.53 0.77
C LEU A 215 -8.50 26.46 1.34
N GLY A 216 -9.65 26.88 1.86
CA GLY A 216 -10.62 25.97 2.47
C GLY A 216 -11.15 24.91 1.49
N ASP A 217 -11.90 23.94 2.01
CA ASP A 217 -12.34 22.79 1.23
C ASP A 217 -13.23 23.16 0.02
N GLY A 218 -13.86 24.33 0.05
CA GLY A 218 -14.69 24.86 -1.04
C GLY A 218 -13.95 25.18 -2.35
N PHE A 219 -12.63 25.02 -2.43
CA PHE A 219 -11.83 25.22 -3.66
C PHE A 219 -11.32 23.91 -4.28
N HIS A 220 -11.67 22.75 -3.73
CA HIS A 220 -11.19 21.46 -4.22
C HIS A 220 -12.00 20.96 -5.41
N TYR A 221 -11.29 20.51 -6.44
CA TYR A 221 -11.87 19.76 -7.55
C TYR A 221 -12.23 18.33 -7.12
N SER A 222 -13.43 17.89 -7.49
CA SER A 222 -13.94 16.54 -7.23
C SER A 222 -14.49 15.97 -8.53
N LEU A 223 -13.65 15.23 -9.25
CA LEU A 223 -13.96 14.83 -10.61
C LEU A 223 -15.08 13.79 -10.68
N ASN A 224 -16.00 13.96 -11.63
CA ASN A 224 -17.09 13.02 -11.91
C ASN A 224 -17.14 12.67 -13.40
N VAL A 225 -16.82 11.42 -13.72
CA VAL A 225 -16.83 10.87 -15.09
C VAL A 225 -18.21 10.95 -15.74
N LYS A 226 -19.29 10.90 -14.94
CA LYS A 226 -20.68 10.92 -15.44
C LYS A 226 -21.26 12.33 -15.59
N GLY A 227 -20.45 13.38 -15.37
CA GLY A 227 -20.89 14.76 -15.52
C GLY A 227 -21.15 15.11 -16.99
N SER A 228 -22.28 15.76 -17.27
CA SER A 228 -22.62 16.23 -18.63
C SER A 228 -22.21 17.69 -18.88
N THR A 229 -21.85 18.42 -17.82
CA THR A 229 -21.38 19.82 -17.90
C THR A 229 -20.01 19.97 -17.25
N PRO A 230 -19.19 20.96 -17.63
CA PRO A 230 -17.86 21.17 -17.03
C PRO A 230 -17.92 21.31 -15.50
N ALA A 231 -18.91 22.00 -14.95
CA ALA A 231 -19.08 22.13 -13.49
C ALA A 231 -19.39 20.78 -12.82
N GLN A 232 -20.21 19.93 -13.45
CA GLN A 232 -20.49 18.59 -12.95
C GLN A 232 -19.26 17.68 -13.05
N VAL A 233 -18.51 17.75 -14.16
CA VAL A 233 -17.28 16.97 -14.35
C VAL A 233 -16.21 17.38 -13.36
N MET A 234 -16.06 18.67 -13.07
CA MET A 234 -15.04 19.19 -12.16
C MET A 234 -15.47 19.14 -10.67
N GLY A 235 -16.75 18.93 -10.39
CA GLY A 235 -17.36 18.98 -9.05
C GLY A 235 -17.52 20.40 -8.47
N ILE A 236 -17.01 21.41 -9.17
CA ILE A 236 -17.07 22.82 -8.79
C ILE A 236 -17.15 23.68 -10.06
N ASP A 237 -17.93 24.76 -10.02
CA ASP A 237 -17.99 25.68 -11.14
C ASP A 237 -16.83 26.69 -11.09
N TYR A 238 -16.01 26.68 -12.15
CA TYR A 238 -14.87 27.57 -12.25
C TYR A 238 -15.28 29.05 -12.31
N LYS A 239 -16.35 29.37 -13.05
CA LYS A 239 -16.71 30.76 -13.36
C LYS A 239 -17.42 31.47 -12.21
N SER A 240 -18.31 30.77 -11.51
CA SER A 240 -19.14 31.33 -10.45
C SER A 240 -18.60 31.11 -9.04
N THR A 241 -17.84 30.03 -8.80
CA THR A 241 -17.33 29.70 -7.46
C THR A 241 -15.83 29.90 -7.35
N LEU A 242 -15.05 29.17 -8.15
CA LEU A 242 -13.60 29.12 -7.95
C LEU A 242 -12.91 30.46 -8.27
N LYS A 243 -13.15 31.01 -9.48
CA LYS A 243 -12.49 32.24 -9.93
C LYS A 243 -12.85 33.45 -9.05
N PRO A 244 -14.13 33.72 -8.72
CA PRO A 244 -14.46 34.82 -7.82
C PRO A 244 -13.89 34.63 -6.42
N GLY A 245 -13.90 33.40 -5.86
CA GLY A 245 -13.34 33.13 -4.54
C GLY A 245 -11.82 33.29 -4.49
N LEU A 246 -11.09 32.91 -5.55
CA LEU A 246 -9.64 33.16 -5.64
C LEU A 246 -9.32 34.65 -5.79
N GLN A 247 -10.15 35.38 -6.54
CA GLN A 247 -10.01 36.83 -6.69
C GLN A 247 -10.25 37.54 -5.36
N SER A 248 -11.28 37.17 -4.60
CA SER A 248 -11.51 37.75 -3.28
C SER A 248 -10.34 37.46 -2.33
N PHE A 249 -9.82 36.24 -2.33
CA PHE A 249 -8.65 35.87 -1.52
C PHE A 249 -7.40 36.68 -1.88
N THR A 250 -7.19 36.93 -3.18
CA THR A 250 -6.09 37.77 -3.65
C THR A 250 -6.23 39.22 -3.19
N GLU A 251 -7.44 39.78 -3.30
CA GLU A 251 -7.71 41.15 -2.85
C GLU A 251 -7.64 41.27 -1.31
N ASP A 252 -8.05 40.25 -0.58
CA ASP A 252 -7.89 40.18 0.88
C ASP A 252 -6.40 40.20 1.28
N ILE A 253 -5.57 39.36 0.64
CA ILE A 253 -4.12 39.33 0.88
C ILE A 253 -3.50 40.69 0.56
N LYS A 254 -3.83 41.30 -0.59
CA LYS A 254 -3.33 42.64 -0.95
C LYS A 254 -3.70 43.65 0.11
N ARG A 255 -4.97 43.72 0.50
CA ARG A 255 -5.46 44.65 1.53
C ARG A 255 -4.74 44.46 2.86
N THR A 256 -4.63 43.23 3.34
CA THR A 256 -3.94 42.92 4.60
C THR A 256 -2.44 43.24 4.51
N SER A 257 -1.79 42.92 3.38
CA SER A 257 -0.37 43.22 3.18
C SER A 257 -0.09 44.72 3.10
N MET A 258 -0.96 45.51 2.44
CA MET A 258 -0.88 46.96 2.40
C MET A 258 -1.08 47.56 3.80
N ALA A 259 -2.10 47.13 4.54
CA ALA A 259 -2.32 47.58 5.91
C ALA A 259 -1.09 47.30 6.81
N LYS A 260 -0.45 46.14 6.64
CA LYS A 260 0.79 45.80 7.36
C LYS A 260 1.98 46.64 6.90
N LEU A 261 2.08 46.98 5.62
CA LEU A 261 3.12 47.87 5.11
C LEU A 261 2.96 49.29 5.65
N GLU A 262 1.73 49.81 5.70
CA GLU A 262 1.41 51.11 6.30
C GLU A 262 1.76 51.13 7.79
N GLU A 263 1.43 50.06 8.53
CA GLU A 263 1.84 49.88 9.94
C GLU A 263 3.38 49.90 10.09
N LEU A 264 4.11 49.20 9.21
CA LEU A 264 5.58 49.20 9.23
C LEU A 264 6.17 50.59 8.94
N ILE A 265 5.60 51.34 7.99
CA ILE A 265 6.04 52.71 7.67
C ILE A 265 5.84 53.62 8.88
N LEU A 266 4.69 53.52 9.56
CA LEU A 266 4.42 54.29 10.78
C LEU A 266 5.42 53.97 11.88
N LEU A 267 5.69 52.68 12.12
CA LEU A 267 6.68 52.25 13.12
C LEU A 267 8.10 52.72 12.77
N GLN A 268 8.47 52.68 11.49
CA GLN A 268 9.78 53.17 11.04
C GLN A 268 9.92 54.68 11.21
N GLN A 269 8.86 55.45 10.94
CA GLN A 269 8.82 56.89 11.17
C GLN A 269 8.91 57.22 12.66
N GLN A 270 8.20 56.48 13.52
CA GLN A 270 8.33 56.64 14.98
C GLN A 270 9.74 56.30 15.47
N SER A 271 10.35 55.24 14.91
CA SER A 271 11.72 54.86 15.25
C SER A 271 12.74 55.94 14.86
N SER A 272 12.59 56.57 13.68
CA SER A 272 13.50 57.63 13.24
C SER A 272 13.33 58.90 14.09
N GLU A 273 12.10 59.25 14.47
CA GLU A 273 11.83 60.36 15.39
C GLU A 273 12.44 60.11 16.78
N LEU A 274 12.27 58.90 17.32
CA LEU A 274 12.89 58.51 18.60
C LEU A 274 14.42 58.55 18.51
N SER A 275 15.01 58.05 17.42
CA SER A 275 16.45 58.12 17.19
C SER A 275 16.96 59.57 17.14
N ALA A 276 16.23 60.47 16.48
CA ALA A 276 16.57 61.89 16.44
C ALA A 276 16.50 62.54 17.83
N LYS A 277 15.49 62.18 18.65
CA LYS A 277 15.39 62.61 20.05
C LYS A 277 16.56 62.11 20.90
N VAL A 278 16.99 60.85 20.70
CA VAL A 278 18.15 60.27 21.39
C VAL A 278 19.43 61.01 21.03
N GLU A 279 19.70 61.24 19.74
CA GLU A 279 20.89 61.99 19.31
C GLU A 279 20.88 63.44 19.80
N ALA A 280 19.73 64.12 19.80
CA ALA A 280 19.62 65.46 20.39
C ALA A 280 19.98 65.47 21.89
N LYS A 281 19.51 64.47 22.65
CA LYS A 281 19.85 64.33 24.08
C LYS A 281 21.32 63.97 24.30
N LYS A 282 21.89 63.13 23.43
CA LYS A 282 23.32 62.79 23.48
C LYS A 282 24.20 64.02 23.23
N ASN A 283 23.85 64.85 22.24
CA ASN A 283 24.55 66.12 21.97
C ASN A 283 24.43 67.10 23.14
N GLN A 284 23.24 67.22 23.75
CA GLN A 284 23.05 68.02 24.96
C GLN A 284 23.94 67.52 26.11
N THR A 285 24.02 66.21 26.30
CA THR A 285 24.85 65.58 27.34
C THR A 285 26.34 65.85 27.09
N ALA A 286 26.81 65.71 25.84
CA ALA A 286 28.18 66.01 25.46
C ALA A 286 28.55 67.49 25.72
N SER A 287 27.64 68.42 25.43
CA SER A 287 27.84 69.85 25.74
C SER A 287 27.94 70.10 27.24
N ILE A 288 27.08 69.48 28.05
CA ILE A 288 27.15 69.59 29.52
C ILE A 288 28.47 68.99 30.03
N GLN A 289 28.88 67.85 29.49
CA GLN A 289 30.10 67.18 29.90
C GLN A 289 31.36 68.01 29.58
N SER A 290 31.41 68.63 28.40
CA SER A 290 32.49 69.58 28.06
C SER A 290 32.52 70.79 28.99
N TYR A 291 31.36 71.30 29.42
CA TYR A 291 31.29 72.40 30.39
C TYR A 291 31.77 71.96 31.78
N VAL A 292 31.42 70.74 32.21
CA VAL A 292 31.93 70.16 33.45
C VAL A 292 33.45 70.03 33.40
N GLU A 293 34.01 69.48 32.31
CA GLU A 293 35.46 69.37 32.12
C GLU A 293 36.14 70.75 32.17
N GLU A 294 35.57 71.78 31.53
CA GLU A 294 36.11 73.15 31.58
C GLU A 294 36.11 73.71 33.02
N VAL A 295 35.03 73.51 33.78
CA VAL A 295 34.94 73.94 35.18
C VAL A 295 35.90 73.14 36.07
N GLU A 296 36.07 71.84 35.83
CA GLU A 296 37.04 71.01 36.54
C GLU A 296 38.48 71.47 36.26
N ASP A 297 38.82 71.82 35.03
CA ASP A 297 40.11 72.39 34.65
C ASP A 297 40.36 73.76 35.32
N GLN A 298 39.35 74.63 35.33
CA GLN A 298 39.42 75.92 36.04
C GLN A 298 39.67 75.70 37.54
N LEU A 299 38.92 74.80 38.18
CA LEU A 299 39.10 74.44 39.59
C LEU A 299 40.49 73.88 39.87
N ASN A 300 41.00 73.00 39.01
CA ASN A 300 42.34 72.45 39.14
C ASN A 300 43.41 73.54 39.02
N SER A 301 43.24 74.51 38.11
CA SER A 301 44.16 75.65 37.98
C SER A 301 44.16 76.54 39.22
N LEU A 302 42.97 76.90 39.73
CA LEU A 302 42.78 77.69 40.95
C LEU A 302 43.37 76.99 42.18
N ARG A 303 43.17 75.68 42.28
CA ARG A 303 43.76 74.86 43.34
C ARG A 303 45.29 74.91 43.28
N LYS A 304 45.87 74.74 42.09
CA LYS A 304 47.32 74.82 41.90
C LYS A 304 47.86 76.22 42.24
N GLU A 305 47.20 77.28 41.79
CA GLU A 305 47.57 78.66 42.13
C GLU A 305 47.49 78.91 43.64
N THR A 306 46.45 78.38 44.31
CA THR A 306 46.30 78.46 45.77
C THR A 306 47.41 77.71 46.49
N GLU A 307 47.76 76.50 46.05
CA GLU A 307 48.87 75.71 46.59
C GLU A 307 50.21 76.47 46.39
N GLU A 308 50.47 77.02 45.20
CA GLU A 308 51.65 77.84 44.91
C GLU A 308 51.72 79.13 45.75
N TYR A 309 50.59 79.83 45.92
CA TYR A 309 50.48 81.00 46.79
C TYR A 309 50.78 80.62 48.25
N THR A 310 50.19 79.52 48.72
CA THR A 310 50.44 79.00 50.08
C THR A 310 51.91 78.67 50.27
N HIS A 311 52.55 78.02 49.29
CA HIS A 311 53.99 77.75 49.33
C HIS A 311 54.83 79.03 49.33
N ARG A 312 54.48 80.04 48.52
CA ARG A 312 55.16 81.34 48.53
C ARG A 312 55.03 82.05 49.87
N CYS A 313 53.82 82.14 50.44
CA CYS A 313 53.61 82.73 51.76
C CYS A 313 54.38 81.99 52.84
N ALA A 314 54.43 80.65 52.81
CA ALA A 314 55.20 79.87 53.75
C ALA A 314 56.72 80.14 53.62
N ALA A 315 57.23 80.27 52.40
CA ALA A 315 58.64 80.61 52.14
C ALA A 315 58.97 82.05 52.58
N GLU A 316 58.11 83.02 52.26
CA GLU A 316 58.27 84.42 52.68
C GLU A 316 58.20 84.55 54.20
N ALA A 317 57.26 83.87 54.86
CA ALA A 317 57.20 83.83 56.33
C ALA A 317 58.48 83.24 56.92
N LYS A 318 59.03 82.18 56.32
CA LYS A 318 60.31 81.60 56.73
C LYS A 318 61.46 82.60 56.58
N ASN A 319 61.55 83.30 55.43
CA ASN A 319 62.57 84.32 55.19
C ASN A 319 62.47 85.48 56.20
N ILE A 320 61.25 85.98 56.47
CA ILE A 320 61.04 87.04 57.47
C ILE A 320 61.48 86.57 58.86
N VAL A 321 61.18 85.32 59.25
CA VAL A 321 61.65 84.76 60.52
C VAL A 321 63.18 84.67 60.56
N GLU A 322 63.82 84.20 59.48
CA GLU A 322 65.29 84.15 59.35
C GLU A 322 65.91 85.57 59.43
N ASP A 323 65.34 86.55 58.74
CA ASP A 323 65.78 87.96 58.78
C ASP A 323 65.61 88.59 60.17
N VAL A 324 64.46 88.36 60.83
CA VAL A 324 64.22 88.83 62.20
C VAL A 324 65.21 88.19 63.18
N GLN A 325 65.51 86.90 63.03
CA GLN A 325 66.54 86.23 63.83
C GLN A 325 67.93 86.81 63.59
N MET A 326 68.28 87.11 62.33
CA MET A 326 69.55 87.74 61.98
C MET A 326 69.67 89.16 62.55
N GLN A 327 68.62 89.97 62.43
CA GLN A 327 68.57 91.33 63.01
C GLN A 327 68.61 91.29 64.53
N ALA A 328 67.90 90.36 65.18
CA ALA A 328 67.98 90.16 66.62
C ALA A 328 69.42 89.80 67.07
N HIS A 329 70.12 88.97 66.30
CA HIS A 329 71.52 88.65 66.57
C HIS A 329 72.45 89.86 66.38
N GLN A 330 72.24 90.68 65.34
CA GLN A 330 72.98 91.93 65.15
C GLN A 330 72.72 92.93 66.27
N LEU A 331 71.47 93.04 66.74
CA LEU A 331 71.11 93.89 67.88
C LEU A 331 71.81 93.42 69.16
N ASP A 332 71.87 92.12 69.43
CA ASP A 332 72.61 91.57 70.58
C ASP A 332 74.11 91.90 70.51
N ILE A 333 74.71 91.89 69.31
CA ILE A 333 76.11 92.33 69.11
C ILE A 333 76.25 93.82 69.40
N LEU A 334 75.40 94.67 68.81
CA LEU A 334 75.43 96.12 69.03
C LEU A 334 75.17 96.49 70.49
N GLU A 335 74.27 95.77 71.18
CA GLU A 335 74.00 95.97 72.59
C GLU A 335 75.24 95.65 73.44
N LYS A 336 75.96 94.56 73.13
CA LYS A 336 77.25 94.24 73.77
C LYS A 336 78.31 95.31 73.50
N GLU A 337 78.44 95.77 72.26
CA GLU A 337 79.37 96.85 71.90
C GLU A 337 79.02 98.16 72.62
N ALA A 338 77.75 98.53 72.68
CA ALA A 338 77.28 99.72 73.39
C ALA A 338 77.50 99.62 74.90
N ALA A 339 77.29 98.44 75.50
CA ALA A 339 77.59 98.18 76.90
C ALA A 339 79.10 98.29 77.19
N GLU A 340 79.95 97.84 76.27
CA GLU A 340 81.41 97.94 76.38
C GLU A 340 81.88 99.40 76.26
N VAL A 341 81.34 100.18 75.31
CA VAL A 341 81.60 101.62 75.17
C VAL A 341 81.14 102.39 76.40
N MET A 342 79.96 102.07 76.94
CA MET A 342 79.45 102.65 78.19
C MET A 342 80.43 102.43 79.34
N LYS A 343 80.90 101.18 79.52
CA LYS A 343 81.86 100.81 80.56
C LYS A 343 83.20 101.53 80.41
N ASP A 344 83.71 101.63 79.19
CA ASP A 344 84.93 102.39 78.89
C ASP A 344 84.76 103.89 79.19
N SER A 345 83.58 104.44 78.92
CA SER A 345 83.28 105.85 79.23
C SER A 345 83.16 106.11 80.74
N GLU A 346 82.56 105.19 81.51
CA GLU A 346 82.48 105.28 82.97
C GLU A 346 83.87 105.26 83.61
N LEU A 347 84.76 104.38 83.14
CA LEU A 347 86.15 104.32 83.60
C LEU A 347 86.89 105.64 83.36
N LYS A 348 86.77 106.22 82.17
CA LYS A 348 87.37 107.54 81.85
C LYS A 348 86.83 108.66 82.74
N LEU A 349 85.53 108.65 83.05
CA LEU A 349 84.93 109.63 83.94
C LEU A 349 85.50 109.50 85.36
N GLN A 350 85.66 108.28 85.88
CA GLN A 350 86.26 108.06 87.20
C GLN A 350 87.71 108.55 87.28
N GLU A 351 88.52 108.33 86.24
CA GLU A 351 89.88 108.85 86.19
C GLU A 351 89.92 110.39 86.17
N ALA A 352 89.03 111.04 85.40
CA ALA A 352 88.95 112.49 85.34
C ALA A 352 88.53 113.11 86.68
N ILE A 353 87.57 112.49 87.39
CA ILE A 353 87.15 112.92 88.74
C ILE A 353 88.36 112.89 89.69
N LYS A 354 89.10 111.77 89.69
CA LYS A 354 90.27 111.61 90.57
C LYS A 354 91.36 112.66 90.32
N GLN A 355 91.67 112.97 89.06
CA GLN A 355 92.64 114.02 88.71
C GLN A 355 92.17 115.40 89.20
N SER A 356 90.88 115.72 89.07
CA SER A 356 90.34 117.00 89.54
C SER A 356 90.38 117.16 91.07
N GLU A 357 90.18 116.08 91.84
CA GLU A 357 90.30 116.11 93.30
C GLU A 357 91.75 116.35 93.77
N GLU A 358 92.72 115.76 93.07
CA GLU A 358 94.15 115.98 93.33
C GLU A 358 94.54 117.45 93.07
N GLU A 359 94.05 118.06 91.98
CA GLU A 359 94.26 119.48 91.67
C GLU A 359 93.62 120.42 92.71
N ILE A 360 92.40 120.13 93.15
CA ILE A 360 91.69 120.91 94.19
C ILE A 360 92.47 120.87 95.51
N GLN A 361 93.03 119.72 95.89
CA GLN A 361 93.85 119.63 97.11
C GLN A 361 95.14 120.45 97.05
N VAL A 362 95.78 120.55 95.89
CA VAL A 362 96.99 121.38 95.70
C VAL A 362 96.64 122.86 95.84
N GLN A 363 95.58 123.31 95.16
CA GLN A 363 95.13 124.70 95.21
C GLN A 363 94.68 125.12 96.62
N ALA A 364 94.03 124.22 97.37
CA ALA A 364 93.64 124.48 98.76
C ALA A 364 94.85 124.71 99.68
N ARG A 365 95.96 123.99 99.48
CA ARG A 365 97.20 124.18 100.25
C ARG A 365 97.86 125.52 99.96
N GLU A 366 97.89 125.94 98.68
CA GLU A 366 98.44 127.24 98.27
C GLU A 366 97.65 128.42 98.85
N LEU A 367 96.32 128.31 98.91
CA LEU A 367 95.46 129.36 99.48
C LEU A 367 95.72 129.58 100.97
N PHE A 368 95.95 128.49 101.73
CA PHE A 368 96.27 128.56 103.16
C PHE A 368 97.59 129.31 103.43
N VAL A 369 98.61 129.10 102.58
CA VAL A 369 99.90 129.80 102.69
C VAL A 369 99.74 131.30 102.44
N LEU A 370 98.88 131.68 101.47
CA LEU A 370 98.62 133.08 101.15
C LEU A 370 97.93 133.81 102.31
N VAL A 371 96.92 133.19 102.93
CA VAL A 371 96.19 133.78 104.08
C VAL A 371 97.13 134.05 105.27
N ASP A 372 98.04 133.12 105.58
CA ASP A 372 99.00 133.30 106.67
C ASP A 372 99.96 134.48 106.42
N SER A 373 100.33 134.72 105.16
CA SER A 373 101.18 135.85 104.77
C SER A 373 100.47 137.21 104.91
N VAL A 374 99.17 137.27 104.60
CA VAL A 374 98.36 138.50 104.70
C VAL A 374 98.11 138.86 106.17
N SER A 375 97.90 137.87 107.04
CA SER A 375 97.78 138.11 108.50
C SER A 375 99.04 138.74 109.09
N LYS A 376 100.23 138.24 108.74
CA LYS A 376 101.52 138.79 109.21
C LYS A 376 101.75 140.23 108.74
N TYR A 377 101.30 140.57 107.53
CA TYR A 377 101.41 141.93 107.00
C TYR A 377 100.49 142.91 107.74
N LYS A 378 99.28 142.47 108.14
CA LYS A 378 98.33 143.29 108.90
C LYS A 378 98.87 143.67 110.27
N GLU A 379 99.42 142.72 111.02
CA GLU A 379 99.99 142.98 112.36
C GLU A 379 101.18 143.98 112.31
N HIS A 380 102.01 143.89 111.27
CA HIS A 380 103.14 144.79 111.06
C HIS A 380 102.71 146.24 110.84
N VAL A 381 101.62 146.46 110.09
CA VAL A 381 101.10 147.80 109.80
C VAL A 381 100.43 148.42 111.04
N GLU A 382 99.68 147.63 111.81
CA GLU A 382 99.06 148.10 113.06
C GLU A 382 100.10 148.54 114.09
N SER A 383 101.21 147.81 114.23
CA SER A 383 102.30 148.18 115.15
C SER A 383 102.97 149.52 114.79
N LYS A 384 103.18 149.76 113.49
CA LYS A 384 103.80 151.00 112.97
C LYS A 384 102.95 152.26 113.14
N ILE A 385 101.63 152.10 113.09
CA ILE A 385 100.68 153.22 113.28
C ILE A 385 100.70 153.69 114.74
N VAL A 386 100.84 152.77 115.70
CA VAL A 386 100.90 153.11 117.14
C VAL A 386 102.19 153.88 117.46
N GLU A 387 103.31 153.50 116.85
CA GLU A 387 104.62 154.15 117.03
C GLU A 387 104.63 155.62 116.56
N ILE A 388 104.10 155.89 115.35
CA ILE A 388 104.05 157.24 114.77
C ILE A 388 103.18 158.18 115.63
N LYS A 389 102.11 157.65 116.24
CA LYS A 389 101.19 158.44 117.06
C LYS A 389 101.84 158.91 118.38
N SER A 390 102.73 158.10 118.94
CA SER A 390 103.53 158.44 120.12
C SER A 390 104.57 159.52 119.81
N GLN A 391 105.24 159.46 118.65
CA GLN A 391 106.27 160.43 118.28
C GLN A 391 105.70 161.83 117.97
N LEU A 392 104.47 161.90 117.45
CA LEU A 392 103.80 163.17 117.17
C LEU A 392 103.34 163.90 118.45
N SER A 393 103.05 163.15 119.52
CA SER A 393 102.62 163.73 120.79
C SER A 393 103.80 164.32 121.59
N GLU A 394 105.01 163.77 121.45
CA GLU A 394 106.23 164.29 122.10
C GLU A 394 106.78 165.55 121.40
N THR A 395 106.62 165.68 120.09
CA THR A 395 107.13 166.83 119.32
C THR A 395 106.33 168.12 119.55
N VAL A 396 105.02 168.02 119.84
CA VAL A 396 104.19 169.21 120.15
C VAL A 396 104.50 169.77 121.55
N VAL A 397 104.86 168.92 122.51
CA VAL A 397 105.31 169.36 123.85
C VAL A 397 106.68 170.04 123.77
N ALA A 398 107.60 169.52 122.95
CA ALA A 398 108.92 170.11 122.74
C ALA A 398 108.89 171.51 122.09
N VAL A 399 107.87 171.85 121.30
CA VAL A 399 107.72 173.21 120.70
C VAL A 399 107.10 174.20 121.68
N SER A 400 106.31 173.75 122.66
CA SER A 400 105.76 174.60 123.74
C SER A 400 106.84 175.10 124.72
N ASP A 401 107.89 174.30 124.95
CA ASP A 401 108.89 174.59 125.99
C ASP A 401 110.14 175.32 125.46
N ALA A 402 110.35 175.38 124.15
CA ALA A 402 111.60 175.86 123.55
C ALA A 402 111.77 177.39 123.39
N HIS A 403 110.75 178.24 123.53
CA HIS A 403 111.03 179.68 123.47
C HIS A 403 110.07 180.61 124.22
N LYS A 404 109.75 180.22 125.45
CA LYS A 404 109.55 181.13 126.58
C LYS A 404 110.89 181.62 127.19
N SER A 405 112.02 181.41 126.50
CA SER A 405 113.39 181.44 127.04
C SER A 405 114.40 182.36 126.31
N SER A 406 113.96 183.45 125.64
CA SER A 406 114.88 184.55 125.29
C SER A 406 114.23 185.93 125.03
N LEU A 407 113.31 186.37 125.89
CA LEU A 407 113.21 187.79 126.24
C LEU A 407 113.61 187.93 127.71
N THR A 408 114.42 188.94 128.03
CA THR A 408 114.80 189.41 129.38
C THR A 408 116.01 188.75 130.10
N ALA A 409 117.21 189.12 129.64
CA ALA A 409 118.40 189.45 130.46
C ALA A 409 119.38 190.33 129.63
N GLN A 410 118.84 191.10 128.66
CA GLN A 410 118.85 192.57 128.67
C GLN A 410 117.69 193.23 129.43
N PHE A 411 117.20 192.63 130.52
CA PHE A 411 116.80 193.30 131.77
C PHE A 411 116.51 192.17 132.77
N GLY A 412 117.40 191.99 133.74
CA GLY A 412 117.41 190.86 134.66
C GLY A 412 116.80 191.19 136.02
N ILE A 413 116.05 190.24 136.57
CA ILE A 413 115.78 190.10 138.01
C ILE A 413 115.87 188.61 138.37
N SER A 414 116.56 188.36 139.47
CA SER A 414 116.93 187.07 140.05
C SER A 414 116.04 186.74 141.27
N LEU A 415 116.14 185.47 141.71
CA LEU A 415 115.69 184.83 142.96
C LEU A 415 114.26 184.24 142.96
N ASP A 416 113.96 183.08 143.57
CA ASP A 416 114.69 181.89 144.04
C ASP A 416 113.64 180.94 144.68
N GLY A 417 113.92 179.62 144.71
CA GLY A 417 113.41 178.61 145.67
C GLY A 417 111.94 178.14 145.57
N SER A 418 111.55 176.87 145.76
CA SER A 418 112.14 175.65 146.33
C SER A 418 111.25 174.46 145.86
N HIS A 419 111.65 173.19 145.68
CA HIS A 419 112.75 172.36 146.15
C HIS A 419 113.20 171.39 145.05
#